data_AF-A0A6J5H356-F1
#
_entry.id   AF-A0A6J5H356-F1
#
_cell.length_a   1.000
_cell.length_b   1.000
_cell.length_c   1.000
_cell.angle_alpha   90.00
_cell.angle_beta   90.00
_cell.angle_gamma   90.00
#
_symmetry.space_group_name_H-M   'P 1'
#
loop_
_entity.id
_entity.type
_entity.pdbx_description
1 polymer ?
#
loop_
_entity_poly.entity_id
_entity_poly.type
_entity_poly.pdbx_seq_one_letter_code
_entity_poly.pdbx_strand_id
1 'polypeptide(L)'
;MKAVKQDAAFDQAPRLNQYEMELSRGASHIASTLYEESMLAAVSETILEFEASHGRDDLKAFAHALLGRLEQRGKPLAGKVLQHLIERGRLPEEVPSALPVPVSARKSVARKLKGTALRAANARQAA
;
A
#
# COMPACT_ATOMS: atom_id res chain seq x y z
N MET A 1 -11.44 -18.78 -38.03
CA MET A 1 -10.26 -18.07 -37.50
C MET A 1 -10.69 -17.22 -36.30
N LYS A 2 -10.56 -17.71 -35.06
CA LYS A 2 -10.81 -16.88 -33.87
C LYS A 2 -9.46 -16.42 -33.33
N ALA A 3 -9.11 -15.16 -33.58
CA ALA A 3 -7.94 -14.54 -32.98
C ALA A 3 -8.21 -14.37 -31.47
N VAL A 4 -7.44 -15.12 -30.70
CA VAL A 4 -7.43 -15.09 -29.24
C VAL A 4 -6.85 -13.76 -28.78
N LYS A 5 -7.66 -13.03 -28.00
CA LYS A 5 -7.35 -11.76 -27.35
C LYS A 5 -6.34 -12.04 -26.21
N GLN A 6 -5.04 -12.04 -26.51
CA GLN A 6 -3.98 -12.39 -25.55
C GLN A 6 -3.01 -11.24 -25.23
N ASP A 7 -3.21 -10.04 -25.77
CA ASP A 7 -2.26 -8.94 -25.59
C ASP A 7 -2.38 -8.20 -24.23
N ALA A 8 -3.49 -8.34 -23.50
CA ALA A 8 -3.70 -7.58 -22.26
C ALA A 8 -2.91 -8.14 -21.05
N ALA A 9 -2.46 -9.39 -21.09
CA ALA A 9 -1.74 -10.02 -19.97
C ALA A 9 -0.23 -9.75 -20.00
N PHE A 10 0.36 -9.69 -21.20
CA PHE A 10 1.80 -9.43 -21.37
C PHE A 10 2.16 -7.94 -21.21
N ASP A 11 1.23 -7.01 -21.47
CA ASP A 11 1.44 -5.57 -21.25
C ASP A 11 1.34 -5.15 -19.77
N GLN A 12 0.81 -6.01 -18.90
CA GLN A 12 0.70 -5.72 -17.46
C GLN A 12 1.99 -6.02 -16.70
N ALA A 13 2.74 -7.06 -17.08
CA ALA A 13 3.95 -7.48 -16.36
C ALA A 13 5.05 -6.40 -16.25
N PRO A 14 5.35 -5.60 -17.30
CA PRO A 14 6.33 -4.52 -17.20
C PRO A 14 5.89 -3.37 -16.28
N ARG A 15 4.59 -3.07 -16.23
CA ARG A 15 4.02 -2.04 -15.35
C ARG A 15 3.97 -2.51 -13.90
N LEU A 16 3.66 -3.78 -13.67
CA LEU A 16 3.67 -4.37 -12.33
C LEU A 16 5.06 -4.33 -11.67
N ASN A 17 6.13 -4.47 -12.45
CA ASN A 17 7.50 -4.26 -11.95
C ASN A 17 7.73 -2.84 -11.39
N GLN A 18 7.03 -1.83 -11.92
CA GLN A 18 7.13 -0.45 -11.42
C GLN A 18 6.42 -0.29 -10.07
N TYR A 19 5.40 -1.11 -9.81
CA TYR A 19 4.59 -1.08 -8.59
C TYR A 19 4.95 -2.18 -7.59
N GLU A 20 6.09 -2.85 -7.79
CA GLU A 20 6.51 -4.01 -6.99
C GLU A 20 6.70 -3.66 -5.51
N MET A 21 7.21 -2.45 -5.22
CA MET A 21 7.38 -1.97 -3.86
C MET A 21 6.05 -1.69 -3.19
N GLU A 22 5.13 -1.01 -3.88
CA GLU A 22 3.78 -0.70 -3.40
C GLU A 22 2.98 -1.98 -3.19
N LEU A 23 3.08 -2.95 -4.10
CA LEU A 23 2.47 -4.28 -3.97
C LEU A 23 3.01 -5.03 -2.75
N SER A 24 4.33 -5.04 -2.56
CA SER A 24 4.96 -5.67 -1.40
C SER A 24 4.56 -5.00 -0.09
N ARG A 25 4.48 -3.67 -0.08
CA ARG A 25 4.08 -2.87 1.07
C ARG A 25 2.62 -3.13 1.43
N GLY A 26 1.70 -3.02 0.47
CA GLY A 26 0.27 -3.25 0.64
C GLY A 26 -0.01 -4.68 1.10
N ALA A 27 0.58 -5.69 0.44
CA ALA A 27 0.43 -7.08 0.83
C ALA A 27 0.93 -7.34 2.25
N SER A 28 2.05 -6.75 2.65
CA SER A 28 2.59 -6.91 4.01
C SER A 28 1.72 -6.21 5.05
N HIS A 29 1.26 -5.00 4.74
CA HIS A 29 0.37 -4.23 5.62
C HIS A 29 -0.93 -5.01 5.89
N ILE A 30 -1.61 -5.46 4.84
CA ILE A 30 -2.85 -6.25 4.94
C ILE A 30 -2.58 -7.61 5.62
N ALA A 31 -1.49 -8.30 5.27
CA ALA A 31 -1.19 -9.60 5.88
C ALA A 31 -0.92 -9.50 7.39
N SER A 32 -0.40 -8.36 7.85
CA SER A 32 -0.10 -8.10 9.26
C SER A 32 -1.33 -7.79 10.12
N THR A 33 -2.49 -7.53 9.52
CA THR A 33 -3.72 -7.25 10.28
C THR A 33 -4.23 -8.53 10.95
N LEU A 34 -4.55 -8.43 12.24
CA LEU A 34 -5.05 -9.53 13.06
C LEU A 34 -6.58 -9.69 12.97
N TYR A 35 -7.31 -8.60 12.76
CA TYR A 35 -8.77 -8.55 12.75
C TYR A 35 -9.32 -8.26 11.36
N GLU A 36 -10.51 -8.78 11.07
CA GLU A 36 -11.19 -8.61 9.78
C GLU A 36 -11.50 -7.15 9.47
N GLU A 37 -12.01 -6.40 10.44
CA GLU A 37 -12.30 -4.97 10.26
C GLU A 37 -11.04 -4.16 9.88
N SER A 38 -9.93 -4.40 10.59
CA SER A 38 -8.65 -3.76 10.28
C SER A 38 -8.10 -4.22 8.92
N MET A 39 -8.35 -5.45 8.50
CA MET A 39 -7.99 -5.97 7.19
C MET A 39 -8.75 -5.24 6.08
N LEU A 40 -10.06 -5.06 6.24
CA LEU A 40 -10.92 -4.34 5.29
C LEU A 40 -10.50 -2.87 5.16
N ALA A 41 -10.19 -2.23 6.30
CA ALA A 41 -9.64 -0.88 6.32
C ALA A 41 -8.30 -0.81 5.58
N ALA A 42 -7.37 -1.73 5.88
CA ALA A 42 -6.05 -1.77 5.23
C ALA A 42 -6.14 -2.03 3.71
N VAL A 43 -7.07 -2.87 3.25
CA VAL A 43 -7.36 -3.07 1.82
C VAL A 43 -7.85 -1.77 1.20
N SER A 44 -8.83 -1.12 1.83
CA SER A 44 -9.41 0.14 1.34
C SER A 44 -8.37 1.25 1.25
N GLU A 45 -7.56 1.43 2.30
CA GLU A 45 -6.46 2.39 2.34
C GLU A 45 -5.44 2.13 1.23
N THR A 46 -5.00 0.88 1.06
CA THR A 46 -4.03 0.50 0.01
C THR A 46 -4.55 0.81 -1.39
N ILE A 47 -5.83 0.54 -1.64
CA ILE A 47 -6.48 0.78 -2.94
C ILE A 47 -6.63 2.28 -3.22
N LEU A 48 -7.11 3.05 -2.23
CA LEU A 48 -7.29 4.49 -2.37
C LEU A 48 -5.96 5.23 -2.54
N GLU A 49 -4.91 4.83 -1.81
CA GLU A 49 -3.57 5.41 -1.93
C GLU A 49 -2.97 5.14 -3.31
N PHE A 50 -3.15 3.92 -3.84
CA PHE A 50 -2.70 3.58 -5.18
C PHE A 50 -3.46 4.36 -6.26
N GLU A 51 -4.80 4.40 -6.15
CA GLU A 51 -5.66 5.15 -7.08
C GLU A 51 -5.32 6.64 -7.10
N ALA A 52 -5.05 7.24 -5.93
CA ALA A 52 -4.66 8.65 -5.84
C ALA A 52 -3.30 8.94 -6.48
N SER A 53 -2.38 7.97 -6.48
CA SER A 53 -1.00 8.16 -6.94
C SER A 53 -0.82 7.81 -8.43
N HIS A 54 -1.54 6.80 -8.93
CA HIS A 54 -1.35 6.24 -10.27
C HIS A 54 -2.60 6.30 -11.15
N GLY A 55 -3.76 6.62 -10.57
CA GLY A 55 -5.03 6.65 -11.27
C GLY A 55 -5.72 5.29 -11.37
N ARG A 56 -6.92 5.31 -11.96
CA ARG A 56 -7.78 4.11 -12.08
C ARG A 56 -7.32 3.12 -13.14
N ASP A 57 -6.59 3.57 -14.16
CA ASP A 57 -6.23 2.74 -15.30
C ASP A 57 -5.30 1.59 -14.88
N ASP A 58 -4.35 1.87 -13.99
CA ASP A 58 -3.43 0.86 -13.46
C ASP A 58 -3.97 0.13 -12.22
N LEU A 59 -5.02 0.67 -11.58
CA LEU A 59 -5.59 0.12 -10.35
C LEU A 59 -6.06 -1.32 -10.53
N LYS A 60 -6.65 -1.65 -11.68
CA LYS A 60 -7.16 -2.99 -11.94
C LYS A 60 -6.03 -4.03 -12.00
N ALA A 61 -4.93 -3.71 -12.66
CA ALA A 61 -3.76 -4.59 -12.73
C ALA A 61 -3.12 -4.76 -11.35
N PHE A 62 -2.98 -3.65 -10.60
CA PHE A 62 -2.49 -3.68 -9.23
C PHE A 62 -3.36 -4.56 -8.31
N ALA A 63 -4.69 -4.41 -8.35
CA ALA A 63 -5.61 -5.21 -7.55
C ALA A 63 -5.50 -6.71 -7.86
N HIS A 64 -5.35 -7.09 -9.13
CA HIS A 64 -5.10 -8.48 -9.52
C HIS A 64 -3.79 -9.04 -8.94
N ALA A 65 -2.70 -8.27 -9.02
CA ALA A 65 -1.42 -8.70 -8.47
C ALA A 65 -1.44 -8.79 -6.94
N LEU A 66 -2.12 -7.85 -6.28
CA LEU A 66 -2.30 -7.85 -4.82
C LEU A 66 -3.14 -9.05 -4.36
N LEU A 67 -4.21 -9.37 -5.08
CA LEU A 67 -5.03 -10.56 -4.83
C LEU A 67 -4.17 -11.82 -4.81
N GLY A 68 -3.37 -12.04 -5.86
CA GLY A 68 -2.49 -13.22 -5.94
C GLY A 68 -1.51 -13.33 -4.77
N ARG A 69 -0.95 -12.21 -4.28
CA ARG A 69 -0.06 -12.22 -3.11
C ARG A 69 -0.78 -12.55 -1.82
N LEU A 70 -2.01 -12.08 -1.65
CA LEU A 70 -2.80 -12.31 -0.44
C LEU A 70 -3.34 -13.74 -0.38
N GLU A 71 -3.68 -14.33 -1.51
CA GLU A 71 -4.00 -15.76 -1.62
C GLU A 71 -2.81 -16.63 -1.22
N GLN A 72 -1.61 -16.33 -1.74
CA GLN A 72 -0.38 -17.04 -1.36
C GLN A 72 -0.04 -16.90 0.13
N ARG A 73 -0.43 -15.79 0.76
CA ARG A 73 -0.22 -15.52 2.19
C ARG A 73 -1.36 -16.03 3.08
N GLY A 74 -2.35 -16.73 2.52
CA GLY A 74 -3.46 -17.32 3.29
C GLY A 74 -4.45 -16.28 3.84
N LYS A 75 -4.68 -15.17 3.12
CA LYS A 75 -5.66 -14.13 3.49
C LYS A 75 -6.86 -14.13 2.51
N PRO A 76 -7.69 -15.18 2.49
CA PRO A 76 -8.76 -15.33 1.49
C PRO A 76 -9.87 -14.28 1.63
N LEU A 77 -10.11 -13.74 2.83
CA LEU A 77 -11.10 -12.68 3.04
C LEU A 77 -10.71 -11.38 2.34
N ALA A 78 -9.46 -10.94 2.48
CA ALA A 78 -8.94 -9.80 1.72
C ALA A 78 -9.00 -10.06 0.21
N GLY A 79 -8.75 -11.30 -0.20
CA GLY A 79 -8.87 -11.71 -1.59
C GLY A 79 -10.29 -11.53 -2.14
N LYS A 80 -11.32 -11.94 -1.40
CA LYS A 80 -12.73 -11.75 -1.80
C LYS A 80 -13.09 -10.28 -2.00
N VAL A 81 -12.58 -9.39 -1.16
CA VAL A 81 -12.82 -7.94 -1.26
C VAL A 81 -12.17 -7.37 -2.51
N LEU A 82 -10.93 -7.77 -2.80
CA LEU A 82 -10.24 -7.38 -4.03
C LEU A 82 -10.90 -7.94 -5.27
N GLN A 83 -11.39 -9.18 -5.21
CA GLN A 83 -12.15 -9.80 -6.30
C GLN A 83 -13.44 -9.01 -6.58
N HIS A 84 -14.17 -8.61 -5.54
CA HIS A 84 -15.35 -7.75 -5.68
C HIS A 84 -14.99 -6.40 -6.33
N LEU A 85 -13.89 -5.77 -5.91
CA LEU A 85 -13.39 -4.54 -6.52
C LEU A 85 -13.07 -4.71 -8.02
N ILE A 86 -12.41 -5.80 -8.38
CA ILE A 86 -12.03 -6.11 -9.76
C ILE A 86 -13.27 -6.31 -10.65
N GLU A 87 -14.31 -6.98 -10.12
CA GLU A 87 -15.53 -7.31 -10.84
C GLU A 87 -16.50 -6.12 -10.94
N ARG A 88 -16.67 -5.37 -9.84
CA ARG A 88 -17.65 -4.27 -9.74
C ARG A 88 -17.05 -2.89 -9.98
N GLY A 89 -15.72 -2.78 -9.97
CA GLY A 89 -15.01 -1.50 -10.06
C GLY A 89 -15.16 -0.62 -8.81
N ARG A 90 -15.71 -1.16 -7.71
CA ARG A 90 -15.88 -0.48 -6.42
C ARG A 90 -15.64 -1.43 -5.27
N LEU A 91 -15.13 -0.89 -4.16
CA LEU A 91 -15.02 -1.64 -2.91
C LEU A 91 -16.42 -1.99 -2.39
N PRO A 92 -16.61 -3.18 -1.81
CA PRO A 92 -17.88 -3.55 -1.19
C PRO A 92 -18.19 -2.59 -0.04
N GLU A 93 -19.38 -2.00 -0.08
CA GLU A 93 -19.90 -1.05 0.92
C GLU A 93 -20.32 -1.77 2.22
N GLU A 94 -19.48 -2.65 2.76
CA GLU A 94 -19.71 -3.33 4.04
C GLU A 94 -18.74 -2.85 5.11
N VAL A 95 -18.81 -1.56 5.40
CA VAL A 95 -18.49 -1.05 6.74
C VAL A 95 -19.80 -0.53 7.31
N PRO A 96 -20.46 -1.25 8.25
CA PRO A 96 -21.51 -0.61 9.03
C PRO A 96 -20.88 0.62 9.67
N SER A 97 -21.43 1.80 9.38
CA SER A 97 -20.95 3.11 9.82
C SER A 97 -20.50 3.12 11.28
N ALA A 98 -19.23 2.82 11.54
CA ALA A 98 -18.59 2.98 12.83
C ALA A 98 -17.73 4.23 12.77
N LEU A 99 -18.41 5.38 12.67
CA LEU A 99 -17.89 6.75 12.83
C LEU A 99 -16.72 7.14 11.90
N PRO A 100 -16.66 8.39 11.40
CA PRO A 100 -15.44 8.89 10.81
C PRO A 100 -14.42 9.08 11.94
N VAL A 101 -13.64 8.05 12.25
CA VAL A 101 -12.39 8.27 12.98
C VAL A 101 -11.56 9.21 12.11
N PRO A 102 -11.20 10.40 12.62
CA PRO A 102 -10.39 11.31 11.85
C PRO A 102 -9.10 10.57 11.52
N VAL A 103 -8.80 10.50 10.22
CA VAL A 103 -7.51 10.11 9.66
C VAL A 103 -6.45 10.54 10.65
N SER A 104 -5.91 9.56 11.38
CA SER A 104 -4.96 9.83 12.43
C SER A 104 -3.75 10.42 11.73
N ALA A 105 -3.66 11.75 11.78
CA ALA A 105 -2.49 12.49 11.41
C ALA A 105 -1.36 11.99 12.30
N ARG A 106 -0.70 10.90 11.87
CA ARG A 106 0.57 10.47 12.44
C ARG A 106 1.65 11.46 11.98
N LYS A 107 1.58 12.69 12.52
CA LYS A 107 2.78 13.33 13.09
C LYS A 107 3.21 12.38 14.22
N SER A 108 4.46 12.03 14.43
CA SER A 108 5.76 12.56 14.02
C SER A 108 6.78 11.44 14.30
N VAL A 109 8.02 11.47 13.82
CA VAL A 109 9.15 12.00 14.60
C VAL A 109 10.28 12.29 13.63
N ALA A 110 10.56 13.57 13.44
CA ALA A 110 11.87 14.03 13.02
C ALA A 110 12.90 13.50 14.03
N ARG A 111 13.79 12.61 13.58
CA ARG A 111 14.86 12.07 14.40
C ARG A 111 15.87 13.21 14.67
N LYS A 112 15.64 13.93 15.76
CA LYS A 112 16.51 15.00 16.26
C LYS A 112 17.77 14.36 16.84
N LEU A 113 18.75 14.04 16.01
CA LEU A 113 20.10 13.78 16.50
C LEU A 113 20.75 15.14 16.81
N LYS A 114 20.65 15.56 18.08
CA LYS A 114 21.51 16.59 18.64
C LYS A 114 22.95 16.03 18.68
N GLY A 115 23.72 16.29 17.63
CA GLY A 115 25.18 16.24 17.70
C GLY A 115 25.66 17.43 18.51
N THR A 116 26.04 17.17 19.74
CA THR A 116 26.64 18.10 20.70
C THR A 116 27.85 18.78 20.08
N ALA A 117 27.79 20.10 19.96
CA ALA A 117 28.97 20.94 19.82
C ALA A 117 29.80 20.82 21.10
N LEU A 118 30.92 20.09 21.07
CA LEU A 118 31.95 20.23 22.09
C LEU A 118 32.96 21.27 21.63
N ARG A 119 32.81 22.43 22.27
CA ARG A 119 33.65 23.61 22.23
C ARG A 119 35.08 23.23 22.68
N ALA A 120 36.05 23.28 21.77
CA ALA A 120 37.47 23.39 22.15
C ALA A 120 37.93 24.80 21.78
N ALA A 121 37.82 25.72 22.74
CA ALA A 121 38.41 27.04 22.66
C ALA A 121 39.75 27.01 23.40
N ASN A 122 40.82 27.25 22.63
CA ASN A 122 42.00 28.04 22.95
C ASN A 122 42.71 27.83 24.30
N ALA A 123 43.96 27.35 24.22
CA ALA A 123 45.01 27.74 25.16
C ALA A 123 46.25 28.16 24.36
N ARG A 124 46.61 29.43 24.54
CA ARG A 124 47.83 30.11 24.11
C ARG A 124 49.06 29.38 24.61
N GLN A 125 50.17 29.43 23.87
CA GLN A 125 51.43 29.86 24.46
C GLN A 125 52.38 30.41 23.39
N ALA A 126 52.96 31.57 23.74
CA ALA A 126 54.04 32.24 23.05
C ALA A 126 55.37 31.77 23.65
N ALA A 127 56.38 31.63 22.81
CA ALA A 127 57.79 31.92 23.08
C ALA A 127 58.54 31.90 21.75
#